data_AF-A0A8H5EFS7-F1
#
_entry.id   AF-A0A8H5EFS7-F1
#
_cell.length_a   1.000
_cell.length_b   1.000
_cell.length_c   1.000
_cell.angle_alpha   90.00
_cell.angle_beta   90.00
_cell.angle_gamma   90.00
#
_symmetry.space_group_name_H-M   'P 1'
#
loop_
_entity.id
_entity.type
_entity.pdbx_description
1 polymer ?
#
loop_
_entity_poly.entity_id
_entity_poly.type
_entity_poly.pdbx_seq_one_letter_code
_entity_poly.pdbx_strand_id
1 'polypeptide(L)' 'MKHLAAYLLLGLGGNTSPSAADVKAVLESVGIEADDERLNTLISELEGKDIQE' A
#
# COMPACT_ATOMS: atom_id res chain seq x y z
N MET A 1 4.24 -5.76 6.98
CA MET A 1 2.85 -6.26 7.16
C MET A 1 1.82 -5.14 7.09
N LYS A 2 1.92 -4.06 7.89
CA LYS A 2 0.97 -2.92 7.85
C LYS A 2 0.82 -2.27 6.46
N HIS A 3 1.92 -2.03 5.76
CA HIS A 3 1.94 -1.47 4.40
C HIS A 3 1.25 -2.36 3.37
N LEU A 4 1.54 -3.67 3.40
CA LEU A 4 0.93 -4.64 2.50
C LEU A 4 -0.58 -4.72 2.71
N ALA A 5 -1.03 -4.78 3.97
CA ALA A 5 -2.44 -4.83 4.30
C ALA A 5 -3.19 -3.58 3.80
N ALA A 6 -2.61 -2.39 4.01
CA ALA A 6 -3.18 -1.14 3.52
C ALA A 6 -3.20 -1.07 1.98
N TYR A 7 -2.13 -1.52 1.33
CA TYR A 7 -2.04 -1.61 -0.14
C TYR A 7 -3.13 -2.54 -0.71
N LEU A 8 -3.30 -3.73 -0.13
CA LEU A 8 -4.34 -4.67 -0.54
C LEU A 8 -5.75 -4.11 -0.30
N LEU A 9 -5.98 -3.45 0.84
CA LEU A 9 -7.25 -2.79 1.16
C LEU A 9 -7.65 -1.77 0.09
N LEU A 10 -6.69 -0.98 -0.39
CA LEU A 10 -6.90 -0.01 -1.47
C LEU A 10 -7.21 -0.71 -2.80
N GLY A 11 -6.54 -1.83 -3.08
CA GLY A 11 -6.85 -2.71 -4.22
C GLY A 11 -8.29 -3.23 -4.19
N LEU A 12 -8.76 -3.74 -3.06
CA LEU A 12 -10.17 -4.15 -2.89
C LEU A 12 -11.14 -2.97 -3.01
N GLY A 13 -10.71 -1.76 -2.63
CA GLY A 13 -11.47 -0.52 -2.77
C GLY A 13 -11.55 0.04 -4.19
N GLY A 14 -10.97 -0.66 -5.19
CA GLY A 14 -10.97 -0.24 -6.59
C GLY A 14 -9.77 0.62 -7.01
N ASN A 15 -8.83 0.90 -6.10
CA ASN A 15 -7.55 1.52 -6.43
C ASN A 15 -6.52 0.42 -6.71
N THR A 16 -6.51 -0.11 -7.93
CA THR A 16 -5.71 -1.29 -8.33
C THR A 16 -4.20 -1.05 -8.37
N SER A 17 -3.76 0.20 -8.37
CA SER A 17 -2.35 0.58 -8.24
C SER A 17 -2.21 1.72 -7.22
N PRO A 18 -2.37 1.42 -5.92
CA PRO A 18 -2.28 2.41 -4.87
C PRO A 18 -0.90 3.07 -4.84
N SER A 19 -0.89 4.40 -4.72
CA SER A 19 0.33 5.16 -4.53
C SER A 19 0.81 5.10 -3.07
N ALA A 20 2.07 5.51 -2.83
CA ALA A 20 2.59 5.65 -1.47
C ALA A 20 1.74 6.61 -0.62
N ALA A 21 1.23 7.68 -1.22
CA ALA A 21 0.37 8.64 -0.54
C ALA A 21 -0.95 7.99 -0.07
N ASP A 22 -1.57 7.15 -0.91
CA ASP A 22 -2.81 6.47 -0.57
C ASP A 22 -2.61 5.51 0.61
N VAL A 23 -1.51 4.74 0.59
CA VAL A 23 -1.16 3.82 1.67
C VAL A 23 -0.90 4.56 2.98
N LYS A 24 -0.20 5.72 2.93
CA LYS A 24 0.01 6.58 4.09
C LYS A 24 -1.29 7.09 4.67
N ALA A 25 -2.19 7.61 3.83
CA ALA A 25 -3.47 8.13 4.27
C ALA A 25 -4.31 7.06 5.02
N VAL A 26 -4.29 5.82 4.53
CA VAL A 26 -4.96 4.70 5.21
C VAL A 26 -4.31 4.40 6.55
N LEU A 27 -2.98 4.34 6.62
CA LEU A 27 -2.26 4.07 7.87
C LEU A 27 -2.47 5.20 8.90
N GLU A 28 -2.44 6.47 8.47
CA GLU A 28 -2.73 7.63 9.31
C GLU A 28 -4.16 7.63 9.84
N SER A 29 -5.13 7.19 9.03
CA SER A 29 -6.54 7.10 9.45
C SER A 29 -6.75 6.15 10.64
N VAL A 30 -5.87 5.16 10.81
CA VAL A 30 -5.87 4.20 11.93
C VAL A 30 -4.80 4.52 12.98
N GLY A 31 -4.17 5.69 12.91
CA GLY A 31 -3.16 6.16 13.87
C GLY A 31 -1.82 5.44 13.78
N ILE A 32 -1.49 4.88 12.62
CA ILE A 32 -0.25 4.14 12.37
C ILE A 32 0.69 4.99 11.52
N GLU A 33 1.90 5.20 12.02
CA GLU A 33 2.95 5.87 11.24
C GLU A 33 3.46 4.96 10.11
N ALA A 34 3.57 5.52 8.91
CA ALA A 34 4.10 4.83 7.76
C ALA A 34 5.64 4.91 7.73
N ASP A 35 6.30 3.77 7.53
CA ASP A 35 7.72 3.70 7.20
C ASP A 35 7.90 3.85 5.69
N ASP A 36 8.51 4.96 5.28
CA ASP A 36 8.67 5.35 3.88
C ASP A 36 9.60 4.42 3.09
N GLU A 37 10.66 3.95 3.73
CA GLU A 37 11.65 3.09 3.08
C GLU A 37 11.02 1.73 2.75
N ARG A 38 10.28 1.17 3.72
CA ARG A 38 9.55 -0.09 3.55
C ARG A 38 8.39 0.05 2.58
N LEU A 39 7.70 1.18 2.58
CA LEU A 39 6.58 1.44 1.68
C LEU A 39 7.05 1.54 0.23
N ASN A 40 8.11 2.31 -0.02
CA ASN A 40 8.68 2.46 -1.37
C ASN A 40 9.20 1.12 -1.90
N THR A 41 9.90 0.35 -1.06
CA THR A 41 10.37 -0.99 -1.45
C THR A 41 9.20 -1.89 -1.85
N LEU A 42 8.12 -1.89 -1.06
CA LEU A 42 6.95 -2.71 -1.32
C LEU A 42 6.23 -2.30 -2.61
N ILE A 43 6.12 -1.01 -2.89
CA ILE A 43 5.50 -0.51 -4.13
C ILE A 43 6.34 -0.92 -5.33
N SER A 44 7.67 -0.76 -5.28
CA SER A 44 8.57 -1.20 -6.36
C SER A 44 8.55 -2.72 -6.57
N GLU A 45 8.41 -3.52 -5.50
CA GLU A 45 8.31 -4.97 -5.63
C GLU A 45 6.97 -5.44 -6.23
N LEU A 46 5.91 -4.64 -6.10
CA LEU A 46 4.57 -4.92 -6.61
C LEU A 46 4.29 -4.26 -7.96
N GLU A 47 5.11 -3.29 -8.36
CA GLU A 47 5.02 -2.63 -9.64
C GLU A 47 5.21 -3.66 -10.78
N GLY A 48 4.17 -3.82 -11.60
CA GLY A 48 4.17 -4.78 -12.70
C GLY A 48 3.91 -6.24 -12.30
N LYS A 49 3.62 -6.54 -11.03
CA LYS A 49 3.11 -7.85 -10.61
C LYS A 49 1.60 -7.81 -10.54
N ASP A 50 0.95 -8.82 -11.11
CA ASP A 50 -0.47 -9.04 -10.85
C ASP A 50 -0.61 -9.63 -9.45
N ILE A 51 -1.35 -8.94 -8.58
CA ILE A 51 -1.54 -9.32 -7.18
C ILE A 51 -2.75 -10.26 -7.03
N GLN A 52 -3.56 -10.38 -8.07
CA GLN A 52 -4.77 -11.22 -8.08
C GLN A 52 -4.52 -12.63 -8.69
N GLU A 53 -3.32 -12.90 -9.21
CA GLU A 53 -2.95 -14.18 -9.83
C GLU A 53 -2.29 -15.17 -8.85
#